data_AF-A0A2E6MXD4-F1
#
_entry.id   AF-A0A2E6MXD4-F1
#
_cell.length_a   1.000
_cell.length_b   1.000
_cell.length_c   1.000
_cell.angle_alpha   90.00
_cell.angle_beta   90.00
_cell.angle_gamma   90.00
#
_symmetry.space_group_name_H-M   'P 1'
#
loop_
_entity.id
_entity.type
_entity.pdbx_description
1 polymer ?
#
loop_
_entity_poly.entity_id
_entity_poly.type
_entity_poly.pdbx_seq_one_letter_code
_entity_poly.pdbx_strand_id
1 'polypeptide(L)'
;MGYDRRLKQLIVNKKPGRVIDRLLVSAQADARSYEGFDFIAKHTYTRVMATHYAGYVKADSENYATYIDLATEYQDEKSVFARLDDLAAYEAKLFSEDRAKLRLLS
;
A
#
# COMPACT_ATOMS: atom_id res chain seq x y z
N MET A 1 9.82 10.51 10.76
CA MET A 1 9.84 9.02 10.76
C MET A 1 9.33 8.61 9.38
N GLY A 2 9.96 7.65 8.68
CA GLY A 2 9.53 7.28 7.31
C GLY A 2 8.14 6.63 7.28
N TYR A 3 7.42 6.83 6.18
CA TYR A 3 6.09 6.28 5.89
C TYR A 3 5.97 4.79 6.24
N ASP A 4 6.87 3.94 5.73
CA ASP A 4 6.86 2.49 5.98
C ASP A 4 6.95 2.16 7.47
N ARG A 5 7.73 2.96 8.19
CA ARG A 5 7.93 2.77 9.62
C ARG A 5 6.69 3.18 10.40
N ARG A 6 5.96 4.22 9.98
CA ARG A 6 4.70 4.66 10.60
C ARG A 6 3.60 3.63 10.37
N LEU A 7 3.47 3.07 9.15
CA LEU A 7 2.50 1.99 8.90
C LEU A 7 2.79 0.73 9.73
N LYS A 8 4.07 0.31 9.81
CA LYS A 8 4.46 -0.86 10.60
C LYS A 8 4.17 -0.73 12.11
N GLN A 9 3.99 0.49 12.62
CA GLN A 9 3.58 0.72 14.02
C GLN A 9 2.11 0.37 14.29
N LEU A 10 1.28 0.30 13.25
CA LEU A 10 -0.15 -0.05 13.38
C LEU A 10 -0.36 -1.56 13.56
N ILE A 11 0.66 -2.36 13.28
CA ILE A 11 0.60 -3.83 13.34
C ILE A 11 0.37 -4.27 14.79
N VAL A 12 -0.77 -4.91 15.03
CA VAL A 12 -1.09 -5.44 16.36
C VAL A 12 -0.14 -6.58 16.75
N ASN A 13 0.09 -6.73 18.05
CA ASN A 13 1.06 -7.71 18.56
C ASN A 13 0.49 -9.13 18.71
N LYS A 14 -0.83 -9.28 18.82
CA LYS A 14 -1.48 -10.58 19.06
C LYS A 14 -1.85 -11.26 17.74
N LYS A 15 -1.77 -12.60 17.70
CA LYS A 15 -2.33 -13.40 16.61
C LYS A 15 -3.85 -13.57 16.81
N PRO A 16 -4.65 -13.73 15.72
CA PRO A 16 -4.24 -13.74 14.31
C PRO A 16 -3.99 -12.33 13.73
N GLY A 17 -4.45 -11.26 14.39
CA GLY A 17 -4.39 -9.89 13.87
C GLY A 17 -3.03 -9.40 13.40
N ARG A 18 -1.92 -9.84 14.02
CA ARG A 18 -0.55 -9.49 13.57
C ARG A 18 -0.27 -9.90 12.12
N VAL A 19 -0.76 -11.07 11.70
CA VAL A 19 -0.53 -11.59 10.34
C VAL A 19 -1.38 -10.80 9.35
N ILE A 20 -2.65 -10.57 9.70
CA ILE A 20 -3.58 -9.76 8.90
C ILE A 20 -3.02 -8.36 8.68
N ASP A 21 -2.61 -7.67 9.75
CA ASP A 21 -2.04 -6.32 9.65
C ASP A 21 -0.76 -6.27 8.80
N ARG A 22 0.07 -7.32 8.83
CA ARG A 22 1.25 -7.39 7.96
C ARG A 22 0.87 -7.49 6.48
N LEU A 23 -0.10 -8.34 6.17
CA LEU A 23 -0.58 -8.51 4.80
C LEU A 23 -1.21 -7.21 4.29
N LEU A 24 -2.09 -6.59 5.09
CA LEU A 24 -2.78 -5.37 4.70
C LEU A 24 -1.84 -4.16 4.60
N VAL A 25 -0.84 -4.03 5.49
CA VAL A 25 0.19 -2.98 5.38
C VAL A 25 1.03 -3.16 4.12
N SER A 26 1.39 -4.41 3.76
CA SER A 26 2.08 -4.68 2.48
C SER A 26 1.21 -4.30 1.29
N ALA A 27 -0.08 -4.67 1.30
CA ALA A 27 -1.03 -4.30 0.26
C ALA A 27 -1.09 -2.77 0.07
N GLN A 28 -1.20 -1.99 1.14
CA GLN A 28 -1.23 -0.52 1.02
C GLN A 28 0.07 0.08 0.48
N ALA A 29 1.24 -0.44 0.89
CA ALA A 29 2.52 0.03 0.39
C ALA A 29 2.67 -0.22 -1.12
N ASP A 30 2.23 -1.40 -1.58
CA ASP A 30 2.17 -1.74 -3.00
C ASP A 30 1.17 -0.83 -3.73
N ALA A 31 -0.04 -0.64 -3.18
CA ALA A 31 -1.08 0.23 -3.73
C ALA A 31 -0.55 1.65 -4.04
N ARG A 32 0.19 2.22 -3.08
CA ARG A 32 0.78 3.56 -3.20
C ARG A 32 1.94 3.61 -4.21
N SER A 33 2.71 2.52 -4.32
CA SER A 33 3.75 2.40 -5.35
C SER A 33 3.15 2.53 -6.76
N TYR A 34 1.99 1.91 -7.03
CA TYR A 34 1.32 2.06 -8.33
C TYR A 34 0.89 3.47 -8.61
N GLU A 35 0.25 4.14 -7.66
CA GLU A 35 -0.22 5.51 -7.87
C GLU A 35 0.96 6.42 -8.19
N GLY A 36 2.10 6.20 -7.53
CA GLY A 36 3.36 6.87 -7.84
C GLY A 36 3.88 6.53 -9.25
N PHE A 37 3.95 5.25 -9.60
CA PHE A 37 4.44 4.80 -10.91
C PHE A 37 3.53 5.23 -12.06
N ASP A 38 2.22 5.16 -11.91
CA ASP A 38 1.23 5.63 -12.88
C ASP A 38 1.32 7.14 -13.06
N PHE A 39 1.45 7.89 -11.95
CA PHE A 39 1.70 9.34 -12.01
C PHE A 39 2.99 9.65 -12.79
N ILE A 40 4.10 8.94 -12.52
CA ILE A 40 5.36 9.15 -13.23
C ILE A 40 5.27 8.72 -14.69
N ALA A 41 4.64 7.58 -14.99
CA ALA A 41 4.45 7.11 -16.35
C ALA A 41 3.67 8.13 -17.20
N LYS A 42 2.68 8.80 -16.61
CA LYS A 42 1.88 9.86 -17.27
C LYS A 42 2.63 11.17 -17.46
N HIS A 43 3.63 11.48 -16.62
CA HIS A 43 4.32 12.78 -16.61
C HIS A 43 5.79 12.70 -17.05
N THR A 44 6.30 11.53 -17.41
CA THR A 44 7.66 11.36 -17.91
C THR A 44 7.79 11.68 -19.39
N TYR A 45 8.88 12.36 -19.76
CA TYR A 45 9.09 12.84 -21.14
C TYR A 45 9.63 11.77 -22.09
N THR A 46 10.03 10.59 -21.59
CA THR A 46 10.66 9.54 -22.41
C THR A 46 9.82 8.26 -22.45
N ARG A 47 9.60 7.75 -23.68
CA ARG A 47 8.80 6.54 -23.94
C ARG A 47 9.36 5.30 -23.25
N VAL A 48 10.68 5.21 -23.09
CA VAL A 48 11.36 4.11 -22.39
C VAL A 48 10.95 4.08 -20.92
N MET A 49 10.95 5.22 -20.23
CA MET A 49 10.59 5.29 -18.82
C MET A 49 9.09 5.01 -18.61
N ALA A 50 8.23 5.57 -19.46
CA ALA A 50 6.79 5.30 -19.39
C ALA A 50 6.47 3.81 -19.53
N THR A 51 7.14 3.12 -20.47
CA THR A 51 6.95 1.67 -20.70
C THR A 51 7.46 0.85 -19.52
N HIS A 52 8.58 1.25 -18.92
CA HIS A 52 9.15 0.58 -17.75
C HIS A 52 8.25 0.71 -16.52
N TYR A 53 7.76 1.92 -16.21
CA TYR A 53 6.83 2.14 -15.09
C TYR A 53 5.47 1.48 -15.30
N ALA A 54 4.95 1.44 -16.53
CA ALA A 54 3.71 0.71 -16.84
C ALA A 54 3.84 -0.81 -16.62
N GLY A 55 5.05 -1.38 -16.82
CA GLY A 55 5.33 -2.79 -16.53
C GLY A 55 5.19 -3.13 -15.05
N TYR A 56 5.69 -2.26 -14.16
CA TYR A 56 5.53 -2.41 -12.71
C TYR A 56 4.07 -2.31 -12.28
N VAL A 57 3.29 -1.41 -12.90
CA VAL A 57 1.86 -1.25 -12.59
C VAL A 57 1.09 -2.57 -12.75
N LYS A 58 1.37 -3.30 -13.83
CA LYS A 58 0.69 -4.56 -14.12
C LYS A 58 1.12 -5.69 -13.17
N ALA A 59 2.43 -5.91 -13.05
CA ALA A 59 2.98 -7.03 -12.29
C ALA A 59 2.66 -6.93 -10.79
N ASP A 60 2.73 -5.72 -10.25
CA ASP A 60 2.52 -5.56 -8.83
C ASP A 60 0.99 -5.61 -8.53
N SER A 61 0.05 -5.15 -9.39
CA SER A 61 -1.40 -5.12 -9.04
C SER A 61 -2.00 -6.48 -8.63
N GLU A 62 -1.35 -7.55 -9.08
CA GLU A 62 -1.63 -8.93 -8.68
C GLU A 62 -1.22 -9.20 -7.22
N ASN A 63 -0.15 -8.58 -6.72
CA ASN A 63 0.32 -8.66 -5.33
C ASN A 63 -0.68 -8.01 -4.35
N TYR A 64 -1.25 -6.85 -4.69
CA TYR A 64 -2.25 -6.17 -3.84
C TYR A 64 -3.43 -7.08 -3.52
N ALA A 65 -4.05 -7.64 -4.57
CA ALA A 65 -5.18 -8.56 -4.43
C ALA A 65 -4.76 -9.82 -3.67
N THR A 66 -3.59 -10.38 -4.00
CA THR A 66 -3.06 -11.58 -3.33
C THR A 66 -2.92 -11.40 -1.82
N TYR A 67 -2.45 -10.24 -1.36
CA TYR A 67 -2.33 -9.97 0.08
C TYR A 67 -3.67 -9.89 0.79
N ILE A 68 -4.70 -9.32 0.16
CA ILE A 68 -6.05 -9.25 0.71
C ILE A 68 -6.65 -10.65 0.77
N ASP A 69 -6.56 -11.42 -0.33
CA ASP A 69 -7.06 -12.79 -0.39
C ASP A 69 -6.43 -13.64 0.71
N LEU A 70 -5.10 -13.58 0.87
CA LEU A 70 -4.40 -14.27 1.95
C LEU A 70 -4.84 -13.81 3.35
N ALA A 71 -5.25 -12.55 3.54
CA ALA A 71 -5.74 -12.09 4.82
C ALA A 71 -7.12 -12.68 5.16
N THR A 72 -7.97 -12.91 4.14
CA THR A 72 -9.29 -13.55 4.31
C THR A 72 -9.20 -15.03 4.70
N GLU A 73 -8.05 -15.67 4.51
CA GLU A 73 -7.76 -17.02 5.04
C GLU A 73 -7.60 -17.04 6.58
N TYR A 74 -7.36 -15.87 7.22
CA TYR A 74 -7.14 -15.76 8.67
C TYR A 74 -8.32 -15.17 9.43
N GLN A 75 -9.23 -14.47 8.75
CA GLN A 75 -10.40 -13.82 9.35
C GLN A 75 -11.47 -13.57 8.29
N ASP A 76 -12.73 -13.41 8.70
CA ASP A 76 -13.81 -13.14 7.77
C ASP A 76 -13.57 -11.87 6.94
N GLU A 77 -14.00 -11.92 5.68
CA GLU A 77 -13.83 -10.86 4.69
C GLU A 77 -14.27 -9.49 5.23
N LYS A 78 -15.44 -9.43 5.88
CA LYS A 78 -15.99 -8.18 6.42
C LYS A 78 -15.04 -7.53 7.42
N SER A 79 -14.46 -8.33 8.33
CA SER A 79 -13.47 -7.82 9.28
C SER A 79 -12.15 -7.41 8.62
N VAL A 80 -11.71 -8.13 7.59
CA VAL A 80 -10.50 -7.79 6.83
C VAL A 80 -10.67 -6.44 6.13
N PHE A 81 -11.79 -6.22 5.45
CA PHE A 81 -12.09 -4.94 4.81
C PHE A 81 -12.28 -3.81 5.82
N ALA A 82 -12.95 -4.04 6.95
CA ALA A 82 -13.04 -3.04 8.01
C ALA A 82 -11.65 -2.62 8.53
N ARG A 83 -10.73 -3.58 8.67
CA ARG A 83 -9.36 -3.29 9.07
C ARG A 83 -8.57 -2.55 7.98
N LEU A 84 -8.79 -2.90 6.72
CA LEU A 84 -8.19 -2.21 5.58
C LEU A 84 -8.63 -0.75 5.54
N ASP A 85 -9.91 -0.47 5.77
CA ASP A 85 -10.47 0.89 5.85
C ASP A 85 -9.83 1.70 7.00
N ASP A 86 -9.66 1.09 8.18
CA ASP A 86 -8.99 1.73 9.31
C ASP A 86 -7.55 2.15 8.96
N LEU A 87 -6.82 1.24 8.31
CA LEU A 87 -5.44 1.48 7.89
C LEU A 87 -5.38 2.56 6.79
N ALA A 88 -6.33 2.57 5.84
CA ALA A 88 -6.42 3.59 4.79
C ALA A 88 -6.75 4.98 5.37
N ALA A 89 -7.63 5.04 6.36
CA ALA A 89 -7.94 6.28 7.07
C ALA A 89 -6.73 6.82 7.82
N TYR A 90 -5.91 5.94 8.42
CA TYR A 90 -4.65 6.35 9.05
C TYR A 90 -3.66 6.87 8.01
N GLU A 91 -3.47 6.14 6.91
CA GLU A 91 -2.59 6.53 5.81
C GLU A 91 -2.96 7.91 5.25
N ALA A 92 -4.25 8.17 5.01
CA ALA A 92 -4.73 9.48 4.55
C ALA A 92 -4.38 10.60 5.55
N LYS A 93 -4.47 10.33 6.86
CA LYS A 93 -4.04 11.29 7.90
C LYS A 93 -2.53 11.56 7.82
N LEU A 94 -1.71 10.53 7.64
CA LEU A 94 -0.26 10.67 7.47
C LEU A 94 0.08 11.69 6.37
N PHE A 95 -0.55 11.54 5.19
CA PHE A 95 -0.32 12.43 4.05
C PHE A 95 -0.88 13.84 4.25
N SER A 96 -1.97 13.99 5.02
CA SER A 96 -2.49 15.32 5.36
C SER A 96 -1.55 16.12 6.26
N GLU A 97 -0.79 15.43 7.12
CA GLU A 97 0.20 16.00 8.03
C GLU A 97 1.55 16.27 7.32
N ASP A 98 1.98 15.36 6.43
CA ASP A 98 3.31 15.38 5.78
C ASP A 98 3.34 16.18 4.46
N ARG A 99 2.58 17.29 4.36
CA ARG A 99 2.33 18.08 3.12
C ARG A 99 3.55 18.80 2.50
N ALA A 100 4.76 18.25 2.60
CA ALA A 100 6.01 18.85 2.13
C ALA A 100 6.97 17.92 1.35
N LYS A 101 6.67 16.63 1.11
CA LYS A 101 7.59 15.77 0.34
C LYS A 101 6.86 14.84 -0.64
N LEU A 102 6.85 15.23 -1.91
CA LEU A 102 6.68 14.28 -3.02
C LEU A 102 7.88 13.31 -2.99
N ARG A 103 7.69 12.11 -2.45
CA ARG A 103 8.70 11.04 -2.47
C ARG A 103 7.97 9.71 -2.68
N LEU A 104 8.55 8.86 -3.53
CA LEU A 104 8.03 7.57 -3.99
C LEU A 104 7.98 6.47 -2.92
N LEU A 105 7.66 6.81 -1.66
CA LEU A 105 7.80 6.02 -0.42
C LEU A 105 9.14 6.27 0.29
N SER A 106 9.09 6.52 1.61
CA SER A 106 10.23 6.94 2.45
C SER A 106 10.58 5.95 3.55
#